data_AF-A0AA96HNX6-F1
#
_entry.id   AF-A0AA96HNX6-F1
#
_cell.length_a   1.000
_cell.length_b   1.000
_cell.length_c   1.000
_cell.angle_alpha   90.00
_cell.angle_beta   90.00
_cell.angle_gamma   90.00
#
_symmetry.space_group_name_H-M   'P 1'
#
loop_
_entity.id
_entity.type
_entity.pdbx_description
1 polymer ?
#
loop_
_entity_poly.entity_id
_entity_poly.type
_entity_poly.pdbx_seq_one_letter_code
_entity_poly.pdbx_strand_id
1 'polypeptide(L)'
;MQETLSTTSLVSNGMDLMIYGMGTVFVFLTLLVIATLAMSYIVGNYFAESPEEVSAKPAGNISPRTLAVIQAAVQEHRAKHK
;
A
#
# COMPACT_ATOMS: atom_id res chain seq x y z
N MET A 1 -7.91 -26.99 -48.18
CA MET A 1 -7.03 -25.81 -47.99
C MET A 1 -7.77 -24.48 -47.79
N GLN A 2 -9.08 -24.37 -48.09
CA GLN A 2 -9.86 -23.15 -47.78
C GLN A 2 -10.33 -23.05 -46.32
N GLU A 3 -10.47 -24.17 -45.60
CA GLU A 3 -10.87 -24.16 -44.17
C GLU A 3 -9.83 -23.55 -43.22
N THR A 4 -8.53 -23.71 -43.51
CA THR A 4 -7.46 -23.20 -42.63
C THR A 4 -7.35 -21.67 -42.65
N LEU A 5 -7.74 -21.01 -43.75
CA LEU A 5 -7.75 -19.54 -43.84
C LEU A 5 -8.89 -18.93 -43.00
N SER A 6 -10.03 -19.62 -42.93
CA SER A 6 -11.21 -19.19 -42.17
C SER A 6 -11.03 -19.39 -40.66
N THR A 7 -10.43 -20.51 -40.23
CA THR A 7 -10.17 -20.79 -38.80
C THR A 7 -9.10 -19.87 -38.22
N THR A 8 -8.04 -19.57 -38.97
CA THR A 8 -7.06 -18.54 -38.59
C THR A 8 -7.73 -17.18 -38.43
N SER A 9 -8.70 -16.84 -39.28
CA SER A 9 -9.45 -15.60 -39.17
C SER A 9 -10.29 -15.55 -37.89
N LEU A 10 -11.03 -16.61 -37.55
CA LEU A 10 -11.88 -16.61 -36.34
C LEU A 10 -11.07 -16.55 -35.04
N VAL A 11 -9.96 -17.31 -34.96
CA VAL A 11 -9.05 -17.29 -33.80
C VAL A 11 -8.33 -15.95 -33.70
N SER A 12 -7.91 -15.35 -34.83
CA SER A 12 -7.33 -14.00 -34.85
C SER A 12 -8.33 -12.95 -34.35
N ASN A 13 -9.58 -12.98 -34.83
CA ASN A 13 -10.62 -12.06 -34.36
C ASN A 13 -10.90 -12.26 -32.86
N GLY A 14 -10.96 -13.50 -32.38
CA GLY A 14 -11.11 -13.80 -30.96
C GLY A 14 -9.93 -13.29 -30.11
N MET A 15 -8.70 -13.39 -30.62
CA MET A 15 -7.49 -12.83 -30.00
C MET A 15 -7.56 -11.31 -29.89
N ASP A 16 -7.96 -10.64 -30.97
CA ASP A 16 -8.11 -9.18 -31.00
C ASP A 16 -9.16 -8.72 -29.99
N LEU A 17 -10.30 -9.40 -29.91
CA LEU A 17 -11.34 -9.16 -28.91
C LEU A 17 -10.83 -9.38 -27.48
N MET A 18 -10.03 -10.41 -27.24
CA MET A 18 -9.50 -10.72 -25.91
C MET A 18 -8.47 -9.67 -25.46
N ILE A 19 -7.59 -9.22 -26.36
CA ILE A 19 -6.63 -8.13 -26.11
C ILE A 19 -7.38 -6.83 -25.84
N TYR A 20 -8.41 -6.53 -26.62
CA TYR A 20 -9.20 -5.30 -26.45
C TYR A 20 -10.00 -5.32 -25.14
N GLY A 21 -10.65 -6.45 -24.83
CA GLY A 21 -11.43 -6.62 -23.60
C GLY A 21 -10.55 -6.59 -22.34
N MET A 22 -9.49 -7.39 -22.30
CA MET A 22 -8.57 -7.41 -21.15
C MET A 22 -7.77 -6.12 -21.02
N GLY A 23 -7.38 -5.50 -22.15
CA GLY A 23 -6.64 -4.25 -22.17
C GLY A 23 -7.46 -3.05 -21.68
N THR A 24 -8.70 -2.91 -22.16
CA THR A 24 -9.58 -1.82 -21.72
C THR A 24 -9.93 -1.92 -20.23
N VAL A 25 -10.20 -3.14 -19.74
CA VAL A 25 -10.42 -3.37 -18.30
C VAL A 25 -9.17 -3.06 -17.50
N PHE A 26 -7.98 -3.48 -17.94
CA PHE A 26 -6.73 -3.16 -17.27
C PHE A 26 -6.48 -1.65 -17.19
N VAL A 27 -6.69 -0.93 -18.30
CA VAL A 27 -6.58 0.54 -18.34
C VAL A 27 -7.60 1.18 -17.40
N PHE A 28 -8.86 0.72 -17.43
CA PHE A 28 -9.92 1.22 -16.56
C PHE A 28 -9.60 1.01 -15.08
N LEU A 29 -9.16 -0.18 -14.70
CA LEU A 29 -8.74 -0.47 -13.32
C LEU A 29 -7.52 0.36 -12.92
N THR A 30 -6.53 0.51 -13.80
CA THR A 30 -5.36 1.36 -13.54
C THR A 30 -5.78 2.81 -13.30
N LEU A 31 -6.72 3.33 -14.11
CA LEU A 31 -7.27 4.67 -13.96
C LEU A 31 -8.03 4.82 -12.64
N LEU A 32 -8.84 3.82 -12.26
CA LEU A 32 -9.51 3.78 -10.95
C LEU A 32 -8.52 3.73 -9.79
N VAL A 33 -7.44 2.93 -9.90
CA VAL A 33 -6.39 2.89 -8.88
C VAL A 33 -5.71 4.24 -8.75
N ILE A 34 -5.39 4.91 -9.86
CA ILE A 34 -4.82 6.27 -9.81
C ILE A 34 -5.80 7.24 -9.14
N ALA A 35 -7.09 7.15 -9.47
CA ALA A 35 -8.12 7.99 -8.86
C ALA A 35 -8.26 7.73 -7.34
N THR A 36 -8.23 6.47 -6.90
CA THR A 36 -8.30 6.12 -5.47
C THR A 36 -7.01 6.46 -4.74
N LEU A 37 -5.85 6.37 -5.39
CA LEU A 37 -4.58 6.86 -4.86
C LEU A 37 -4.58 8.39 -4.73
N ALA A 38 -5.11 9.10 -5.72
CA ALA A 38 -5.29 10.55 -5.65
C ALA A 38 -6.24 10.91 -4.50
N MET A 39 -7.35 10.18 -4.34
CA MET A 39 -8.23 10.32 -3.19
C MET A 39 -7.49 10.03 -1.89
N SER A 40 -6.68 8.97 -1.80
CA SER A 40 -5.89 8.65 -0.60
C SER A 40 -4.86 9.73 -0.27
N TYR A 41 -4.25 10.35 -1.28
CA TYR A 41 -3.29 11.44 -1.11
C TYR A 41 -3.98 12.73 -0.67
N ILE A 42 -5.11 13.07 -1.32
CA ILE A 42 -5.91 14.24 -0.96
C ILE A 42 -6.50 14.05 0.43
N VAL A 43 -7.03 12.88 0.77
CA VAL A 43 -7.55 12.59 2.11
C VAL A 43 -6.44 12.61 3.14
N GLY A 44 -5.29 11.98 2.89
CA GLY A 44 -4.14 12.01 3.79
C GLY A 44 -3.48 13.38 3.95
N ASN A 45 -3.71 14.34 3.06
CA ASN A 45 -3.13 15.69 3.13
C ASN A 45 -4.14 16.76 3.58
N TYR A 46 -5.39 16.67 3.16
CA TYR A 46 -6.46 17.64 3.46
C TYR A 46 -7.38 17.21 4.61
N PHE A 47 -7.58 15.90 4.80
CA PHE A 47 -8.32 15.32 5.93
C PHE A 47 -7.41 14.63 6.95
N ALA A 48 -6.08 14.72 6.79
CA ALA A 48 -5.20 14.64 7.95
C ALA A 48 -5.46 15.89 8.79
N GLU A 49 -6.56 15.86 9.52
CA GLU A 49 -6.57 16.32 10.89
C GLU A 49 -5.28 15.78 11.49
N SER A 50 -4.30 16.70 11.63
CA SER A 50 -2.92 16.47 12.07
C SER A 50 -2.89 15.16 12.79
N PRO A 51 -2.30 14.07 12.24
CA PRO A 51 -2.38 12.74 12.83
C PRO A 51 -2.13 13.00 14.28
N GLU A 52 -3.19 12.89 15.13
CA GLU A 52 -3.17 13.46 16.49
C GLU A 52 -1.80 13.06 16.95
N GLU A 53 -0.89 14.05 17.12
CA GLU A 53 0.44 13.71 17.59
C GLU A 53 0.07 12.85 18.76
N VAL A 54 0.42 11.56 18.71
CA VAL A 54 0.15 10.68 19.82
C VAL A 54 1.11 11.26 20.81
N SER A 55 0.64 12.33 21.45
CA SER A 55 1.37 13.20 22.32
C SER A 55 1.71 12.16 23.33
N ALA A 56 2.99 11.77 23.34
CA ALA A 56 3.52 10.88 24.31
C ALA A 56 3.15 11.57 25.60
N LYS A 57 1.98 11.17 26.13
CA LYS A 57 1.28 11.85 27.21
C LYS A 57 2.37 12.00 28.24
N PRO A 58 2.75 13.22 28.67
CA PRO A 58 3.92 13.39 29.51
C PRO A 58 3.70 12.42 30.65
N ALA A 59 4.49 11.36 30.67
CA ALA A 59 4.18 10.20 31.47
C ALA A 59 4.16 10.73 32.89
N GLY A 60 2.96 10.74 33.48
CA GLY A 60 2.69 11.50 34.69
C GLY A 60 3.78 11.20 35.70
N ASN A 61 4.56 12.22 36.05
CA ASN A 61 5.66 12.18 37.00
C ASN A 61 6.36 10.81 37.09
N ILE A 62 7.03 10.37 36.00
CA ILE A 62 7.76 9.10 36.00
C ILE A 62 8.70 9.08 37.20
N SER A 63 8.47 8.14 38.12
CA SER A 63 9.29 8.05 39.32
C SER A 63 10.75 7.78 38.93
N PRO A 64 11.74 8.39 39.62
CA PRO A 64 13.16 8.19 39.33
C PRO A 64 13.56 6.70 39.30
N ARG A 65 12.87 5.89 40.12
CA ARG A 65 13.06 4.44 40.17
C ARG A 65 12.68 3.76 38.86
N THR A 66 11.58 4.16 38.23
CA THR A 66 11.14 3.57 36.96
C THR A 66 12.11 3.89 35.82
N LEU A 67 12.65 5.12 35.77
CA LEU A 67 13.69 5.48 34.80
C LEU A 67 14.98 4.68 35.01
N ALA A 68 15.40 4.48 36.27
CA ALA A 68 16.59 3.69 36.59
C ALA A 68 16.44 2.21 36.17
N VAL A 69 15.25 1.62 36.38
CA VAL A 69 14.97 0.23 35.95
C VAL A 69 14.96 0.11 34.42
N ILE A 70 14.34 1.06 33.70
CA ILE A 70 14.34 1.05 32.24
C ILE A 70 15.76 1.22 31.70
N GLN A 71 16.56 2.13 32.27
CA GLN A 71 17.96 2.31 31.87
C GLN A 71 18.81 1.05 32.10
N ALA A 72 18.66 0.41 33.26
CA ALA A 72 19.35 -0.85 33.56
C ALA A 72 18.95 -1.95 32.56
N ALA A 73 17.65 -2.09 32.28
CA ALA A 73 17.14 -3.07 31.33
C ALA A 73 17.65 -2.81 29.90
N VAL A 74 17.70 -1.55 29.46
CA VAL A 74 18.23 -1.19 28.13
C VAL A 74 19.73 -1.43 28.03
N GLN A 75 20.50 -1.10 29.08
CA GLN A 75 21.93 -1.38 29.12
C GLN A 75 22.21 -2.88 29.07
N GLU A 76 21.46 -3.68 29.81
CA GLU A 76 21.58 -5.13 29.83
C GLU A 76 21.23 -5.75 28.48
N HIS A 77 20.15 -5.30 27.82
CA HIS A 77 19.80 -5.75 26.48
C HIS A 77 20.87 -5.41 25.45
N ARG A 78 21.45 -4.20 25.51
CA ARG A 78 22.55 -3.78 24.61
C ARG A 78 23.84 -4.55 24.87
N ALA A 79 24.14 -4.88 26.12
CA ALA A 79 25.29 -5.71 26.48
C ALA A 79 25.11 -7.17 26.03
N LYS A 80 23.86 -7.67 25.98
CA LYS A 80 23.52 -9.02 25.55
C LYS A 80 23.39 -9.17 24.03
N HIS A 81 23.16 -8.08 23.30
CA HIS A 81 23.11 -8.05 21.83
C HIS A 81 24.41 -7.54 21.17
N LYS A 82 25.53 -7.59 21.90
CA LYS A 82 26.88 -7.39 21.38
C LYS A 82 27.74 -8.60 21.71
#